data_AF-A0A9D3NZN3-F1
#
_entry.id   AF-A0A9D3NZN3-F1
#
_cell.length_a   1.000
_cell.length_b   1.000
_cell.length_c   1.000
_cell.angle_alpha   90.00
_cell.angle_beta   90.00
_cell.angle_gamma   90.00
#
_symmetry.space_group_name_H-M   'P 1'
#
loop_
_entity.id
_entity.type
_entity.pdbx_description
1 polymer ?
#
loop_
_entity_poly.entity_id
_entity_poly.type
_entity_poly.pdbx_seq_one_letter_code
_entity_poly.pdbx_strand_id
1 'polypeptide(L)'
;MGDLLQDPFLVSIHIITDPGEAKTLQSAADRLLSLLHPQLTLFRVSERAEGPQLKPQCPTDLPLSLCPCLSVILFLQDYGGEESHEQQLRRPPWRYHHSEQVQGLAFSPARQDFFMLAPGTPLWALRKVRYGKEIVRFTIYCRYETYSDQVRLYRLLLRRPFAKRNRHYSFCVVYSNDHMEIQLSFKRSPEGQDPTPTECTFMEIRVRNMGGLIPLLPHPCRPISDIRWQTKDYDGNKILLQVHGSKEITLSSPSSDTPSFATSNGHGPDVYRKCCCQSTSHSHTQNPLRQSSQIPLALQRQFKVE
;
A
#
# COMPACT_ATOMS: atom_id res chain seq x y z
N MET A 1 -12.86 -15.81 4.53
CA MET A 1 -11.58 -15.12 4.87
C MET A 1 -10.76 -14.72 3.62
N GLY A 2 -11.24 -14.97 2.40
CA GLY A 2 -10.43 -15.10 1.18
C GLY A 2 -10.26 -13.89 0.26
N ASP A 3 -11.14 -12.89 0.27
CA ASP A 3 -11.22 -12.02 -0.92
C ASP A 3 -10.08 -10.99 -1.07
N LEU A 4 -9.47 -10.54 0.02
CA LEU A 4 -8.29 -9.67 -0.07
C LEU A 4 -7.00 -10.43 -0.43
N LEU A 5 -6.98 -11.77 -0.33
CA LEU A 5 -5.78 -12.59 -0.60
C LEU A 5 -5.35 -12.56 -2.06
N GLN A 6 -6.25 -12.21 -2.98
CA GLN A 6 -5.99 -12.16 -4.41
C GLN A 6 -6.20 -10.77 -5.04
N ASP A 7 -6.40 -9.73 -4.24
CA ASP A 7 -6.53 -8.37 -4.78
C ASP A 7 -5.14 -7.78 -5.09
N PRO A 8 -4.73 -7.64 -6.37
CA PRO A 8 -3.45 -7.02 -6.70
C PRO A 8 -3.39 -5.54 -6.30
N PHE A 9 -4.54 -4.90 -6.03
CA PHE A 9 -4.66 -3.50 -5.66
C PHE A 9 -4.82 -3.30 -4.15
N LEU A 10 -4.54 -4.33 -3.34
CA LEU A 10 -4.52 -4.22 -1.88
C LEU A 10 -3.57 -3.11 -1.41
N VAL A 11 -2.47 -2.90 -2.13
CA VAL A 11 -1.56 -1.76 -2.00
C VAL A 11 -1.41 -1.09 -3.37
N SER A 12 -1.63 0.21 -3.42
CA SER A 12 -1.43 1.05 -4.61
C SER A 12 -0.84 2.40 -4.20
N ILE A 13 -0.37 3.17 -5.18
CA ILE A 13 0.23 4.48 -4.96
C ILE A 13 -0.62 5.55 -5.65
N HIS A 14 -0.97 6.58 -4.91
CA HIS A 14 -1.61 7.77 -5.46
C HIS A 14 -0.63 8.94 -5.45
N ILE A 15 -0.33 9.49 -6.62
CA ILE A 15 0.52 10.68 -6.79
C ILE A 15 -0.38 11.89 -7.05
N ILE A 16 -0.14 12.98 -6.34
CA ILE A 16 -0.81 14.26 -6.58
C ILE A 16 0.20 15.22 -7.19
N THR A 17 -0.06 15.66 -8.42
CA THR A 17 0.80 16.56 -9.20
C THR A 17 0.14 17.92 -9.41
N ASP A 18 0.93 18.87 -9.93
CA ASP A 18 0.42 20.16 -10.40
C ASP A 18 -0.42 19.99 -11.69
N PRO A 19 -1.36 20.92 -11.96
CA PRO A 19 -2.23 20.85 -13.14
C PRO A 19 -1.47 20.75 -14.46
N GLY A 20 -1.95 19.92 -15.38
CA GLY A 20 -1.37 19.68 -16.71
C GLY A 20 -0.38 18.51 -16.80
N GLU A 21 0.12 18.01 -15.67
CA GLU A 21 1.16 16.98 -15.65
C GLU A 21 0.61 15.54 -15.48
N ALA A 22 -0.62 15.37 -14.97
CA ALA A 22 -1.07 14.04 -14.52
C ALA A 22 -1.09 12.99 -15.63
N LYS A 23 -1.55 13.36 -16.83
CA LYS A 23 -1.60 12.44 -17.98
C LYS A 23 -0.20 11.97 -18.38
N THR A 24 0.78 12.87 -18.41
CA THR A 24 2.16 12.56 -18.79
C THR A 24 2.80 11.63 -17.77
N LEU A 25 2.67 11.93 -16.48
CA LEU A 25 3.23 11.14 -15.40
C LEU A 25 2.54 9.77 -15.27
N GLN A 26 1.21 9.71 -15.37
CA GLN A 26 0.44 8.47 -15.39
C GLN A 26 0.91 7.57 -16.54
N SER A 27 0.98 8.12 -17.76
CA SER A 27 1.43 7.36 -18.94
C SER A 27 2.85 6.83 -18.78
N ALA A 28 3.74 7.56 -18.11
CA ALA A 28 5.10 7.11 -17.86
C ALA A 28 5.16 5.95 -16.85
N ALA A 29 4.41 6.03 -15.75
CA ALA A 29 4.29 4.94 -14.78
C ALA A 29 3.64 3.70 -15.39
N ASP A 30 2.55 3.86 -16.15
CA ASP A 30 1.82 2.76 -16.80
C ASP A 30 2.69 2.04 -17.83
N ARG A 31 3.50 2.77 -18.61
CA ARG A 31 4.46 2.17 -19.55
C ARG A 31 5.45 1.25 -18.85
N LEU A 32 5.99 1.65 -17.69
CA LEU A 32 6.88 0.79 -16.92
C LEU A 32 6.16 -0.43 -16.33
N LEU A 33 4.96 -0.25 -15.79
CA LEU A 33 4.20 -1.39 -15.24
C LEU A 33 3.74 -2.37 -16.33
N SER A 34 3.52 -1.90 -17.56
CA SER A 34 3.15 -2.74 -18.69
C SER A 34 4.23 -3.77 -19.06
N LEU A 35 5.48 -3.53 -18.63
CA LEU A 35 6.57 -4.50 -18.76
C LEU A 35 6.30 -5.78 -17.95
N LEU A 36 5.52 -5.68 -16.87
CA LEU A 36 5.13 -6.81 -16.02
C LEU A 36 3.78 -7.38 -16.45
N HIS A 37 2.78 -6.49 -16.59
CA HIS A 37 1.45 -6.88 -17.01
C HIS A 37 0.66 -5.66 -17.54
N PRO A 38 0.02 -5.75 -18.72
CA PRO A 38 -0.59 -4.59 -19.38
C PRO A 38 -1.78 -3.99 -18.64
N GLN A 39 -2.45 -4.75 -17.78
CA GLN A 39 -3.62 -4.29 -17.01
C GLN A 39 -3.28 -3.89 -15.56
N LEU A 40 -2.00 -3.91 -15.19
CA LEU A 40 -1.58 -3.64 -13.82
C LEU A 40 -1.57 -2.13 -13.55
N THR A 41 -2.60 -1.64 -12.87
CA THR A 41 -2.82 -0.22 -12.57
C THR A 41 -2.56 0.10 -11.09
N LEU A 42 -1.31 -0.05 -10.65
CA LEU A 42 -0.94 0.21 -9.25
C LEU A 42 -0.71 1.68 -8.92
N PHE A 43 -0.70 2.56 -9.93
CA PHE A 43 -0.50 3.99 -9.75
C PHE A 43 -1.72 4.75 -10.24
N ARG A 44 -2.10 5.76 -9.47
CA ARG A 44 -3.07 6.77 -9.87
C ARG A 44 -2.43 8.13 -9.72
N VAL A 45 -2.39 8.90 -10.79
CA VAL A 45 -1.92 10.29 -10.78
C VAL A 45 -3.13 11.20 -10.90
N SER A 46 -3.29 12.12 -9.95
CA SER A 46 -4.31 13.16 -9.99
C SER A 46 -3.69 14.54 -9.85
N GLU A 47 -4.44 15.55 -10.25
CA GLU A 47 -4.01 16.94 -10.18
C GLU A 47 -4.58 17.60 -8.94
N ARG A 48 -3.82 18.53 -8.38
CA ARG A 48 -4.32 19.43 -7.34
C ARG A 48 -5.45 20.28 -7.92
N ALA A 49 -6.44 20.59 -7.10
CA ALA A 49 -7.42 21.60 -7.46
C ALA A 49 -6.70 22.93 -7.73
N GLU A 50 -7.11 23.64 -8.78
CA GLU A 50 -6.59 24.97 -9.10
C GLU A 50 -6.94 25.94 -7.97
N GLY A 51 -5.97 26.20 -7.09
CA GLY A 51 -6.06 27.21 -6.05
C GLY A 51 -5.41 28.52 -6.52
N PRO A 52 -5.78 29.68 -5.95
CA PRO A 52 -5.17 30.96 -6.31
C PRO A 52 -3.67 30.91 -6.01
N GLN A 53 -2.87 30.79 -7.08
CA GLN A 53 -1.40 30.81 -7.14
C GLN A 53 -0.68 30.54 -5.81
N LEU A 54 -0.88 29.34 -5.25
CA LEU A 54 -0.02 28.84 -4.19
C LEU A 54 1.24 28.30 -4.87
N LYS A 55 2.41 28.76 -4.42
CA LYS A 55 3.72 28.23 -4.83
C LYS A 55 3.68 26.69 -4.92
N PRO A 56 4.41 26.07 -5.86
CA PRO A 56 4.47 24.62 -5.99
C PRO A 56 4.61 23.95 -4.61
N GLN A 57 3.61 23.16 -4.22
CA GLN A 57 3.62 22.48 -2.93
C GLN A 57 4.55 21.25 -2.96
N CYS A 58 4.81 20.69 -4.15
CA CYS A 58 6.00 19.88 -4.36
C CYS A 58 7.18 20.84 -4.54
N PRO A 59 8.26 20.73 -3.76
CA PRO A 59 9.43 21.58 -3.99
C PRO A 59 10.01 21.24 -5.36
N THR A 60 10.03 22.22 -6.27
CA THR A 60 10.55 22.07 -7.64
C THR A 60 12.04 21.67 -7.62
N ASP A 61 12.74 22.09 -6.56
CA ASP A 61 14.15 21.83 -6.26
C ASP A 61 14.28 21.16 -4.89
N LEU A 62 13.84 19.90 -4.75
CA LEU A 62 14.30 19.07 -3.64
C LEU A 62 15.80 18.78 -3.86
N PRO A 63 16.67 19.01 -2.85
CA PRO A 63 18.05 18.57 -2.93
C PRO A 63 18.10 17.07 -3.28
N LEU A 64 18.85 16.71 -4.32
CA LEU A 64 19.13 15.31 -4.68
C LEU A 64 19.83 14.53 -3.54
N SER A 65 20.22 15.22 -2.46
CA SER A 65 20.79 14.63 -1.24
C SER A 65 19.74 14.05 -0.29
N LEU A 66 18.44 14.31 -0.50
CA LEU A 66 17.39 13.72 0.32
C LEU A 66 17.08 12.32 -0.19
N CYS A 67 17.00 11.35 0.72
CA CYS A 67 16.60 9.98 0.39
C CYS A 67 15.07 9.86 0.57
N PRO A 68 14.28 9.76 -0.50
CA PRO A 68 12.84 9.59 -0.36
C PRO A 68 12.50 8.33 0.43
N CYS A 69 11.47 8.42 1.26
CA CYS A 69 10.99 7.33 2.10
C CYS A 69 10.41 6.14 1.34
N LEU A 70 10.14 6.29 0.03
CA LEU A 70 9.43 5.30 -0.76
C LEU A 70 10.16 5.09 -2.08
N SER A 71 10.38 3.83 -2.44
CA SER A 71 10.79 3.43 -3.78
C SER A 71 9.93 2.32 -4.36
N VAL A 72 9.97 2.22 -5.67
CA VAL A 72 9.30 1.23 -6.51
C VAL A 72 10.40 0.56 -7.32
N ILE A 73 10.59 -0.74 -7.11
CA ILE A 73 11.60 -1.51 -7.82
C ILE A 73 10.89 -2.59 -8.62
N LEU A 74 11.11 -2.61 -9.93
CA LEU A 74 10.61 -3.64 -10.83
C LEU A 74 11.70 -4.68 -11.05
N PHE A 75 11.45 -5.92 -10.67
CA PHE A 75 12.33 -7.05 -10.95
C PHE A 75 11.79 -7.80 -12.16
N LEU A 76 12.47 -7.66 -13.30
CA LEU A 76 12.07 -8.25 -14.58
C LEU A 76 12.93 -9.45 -14.90
N GLN A 77 12.37 -10.49 -15.50
CA GLN A 77 13.18 -11.61 -15.97
C GLN A 77 14.09 -11.18 -17.13
N ASP A 78 15.35 -11.61 -17.10
CA ASP A 78 16.28 -11.33 -18.19
C ASP A 78 16.10 -12.34 -19.32
N TYR A 79 15.26 -11.99 -20.31
CA TYR A 79 15.00 -12.82 -21.49
C TYR A 79 16.14 -12.81 -22.52
N GLY A 80 17.30 -12.22 -22.21
CA GLY A 80 18.46 -12.19 -23.11
C GLY A 80 18.28 -11.31 -24.35
N GLY A 81 17.24 -10.47 -24.40
CA GLY A 81 17.01 -9.50 -25.47
C GLY A 81 17.87 -8.23 -25.32
N GLU A 82 18.26 -7.65 -26.46
CA GLU A 82 19.05 -6.41 -26.55
C GLU A 82 18.31 -5.15 -26.07
N GLU A 83 16.99 -5.20 -25.89
CA GLU A 83 16.24 -4.04 -25.41
C GLU A 83 16.51 -3.80 -23.92
N SER A 84 17.41 -2.87 -23.63
CA SER A 84 17.55 -2.35 -22.28
C SER A 84 16.30 -1.51 -21.95
N HIS A 85 15.31 -2.14 -21.32
CA HIS A 85 14.12 -1.46 -20.78
C HIS A 85 14.49 -0.26 -19.87
N GLU A 86 15.71 -0.27 -19.32
CA GLU A 86 16.29 0.85 -18.56
C GLU A 86 16.38 2.14 -19.38
N GLN A 87 16.45 2.06 -20.71
CA GLN A 87 16.44 3.22 -21.59
C GLN A 87 15.13 4.01 -21.50
N GLN A 88 14.01 3.38 -21.07
CA GLN A 88 12.76 4.09 -20.81
C GLN A 88 12.90 5.08 -19.65
N LEU A 89 13.65 4.71 -18.60
CA LEU A 89 13.93 5.57 -17.44
C LEU A 89 14.95 6.69 -17.74
N ARG A 90 15.64 6.62 -18.87
CA ARG A 90 16.60 7.65 -19.32
C ARG A 90 15.95 8.77 -20.13
N ARG A 91 14.63 8.71 -20.38
CA ARG A 91 13.89 9.70 -21.16
C ARG A 91 12.88 10.43 -20.28
N PRO A 92 12.59 11.72 -20.55
CA PRO A 92 11.53 12.45 -19.86
C PRO A 92 10.19 11.68 -19.85
N PRO A 93 9.39 11.79 -18.78
CA PRO A 93 9.57 12.68 -17.63
C PRO A 93 10.59 12.20 -16.58
N TRP A 94 11.16 11.00 -16.74
CA TRP A 94 12.09 10.42 -15.77
C TRP A 94 13.37 11.25 -15.62
N ARG A 95 13.78 11.45 -14.37
CA ARG A 95 15.01 12.15 -14.00
C ARG A 95 15.89 11.22 -13.18
N TYR A 96 17.14 11.06 -13.60
CA TYR A 96 18.12 10.32 -12.81
C TYR A 96 18.31 10.97 -11.43
N HIS A 97 18.37 10.15 -10.38
CA HIS A 97 18.59 10.62 -9.02
C HIS A 97 19.99 10.24 -8.52
N HIS A 98 20.26 8.95 -8.41
CA HIS A 98 21.54 8.43 -7.91
C HIS A 98 21.69 6.95 -8.26
N SER A 99 22.85 6.38 -7.91
CA SER A 99 23.08 4.94 -8.01
C SER A 99 23.56 4.38 -6.67
N GLU A 100 23.00 3.25 -6.27
CA GLU A 100 23.49 2.48 -5.14
C GLU A 100 24.36 1.32 -5.65
N GLN A 101 25.46 1.02 -4.96
CA GLN A 101 26.13 -0.26 -5.15
C GLN A 101 25.38 -1.34 -4.37
N VAL A 102 24.91 -2.34 -5.09
CA VAL A 102 24.28 -3.52 -4.51
C VAL A 102 25.26 -4.67 -4.60
N GLN A 103 25.47 -5.38 -3.49
CA GLN A 103 26.18 -6.65 -3.53
C GLN A 103 25.38 -7.60 -4.41
N GLY A 104 25.95 -8.00 -5.55
CA GLY A 104 25.31 -8.90 -6.50
C GLY A 104 25.56 -10.37 -6.15
N LEU A 105 24.68 -11.24 -6.66
CA LEU A 105 24.93 -12.68 -6.65
C LEU A 105 26.06 -13.02 -7.63
N ALA A 106 27.22 -13.34 -7.04
CA ALA A 106 28.49 -13.73 -7.67
C ALA A 106 29.35 -12.56 -8.18
N PHE A 107 30.29 -12.14 -7.30
CA PHE A 107 31.58 -11.49 -7.60
C PHE A 107 31.64 -10.23 -8.48
N SER A 108 30.51 -9.57 -8.77
CA SER A 108 30.53 -8.18 -9.26
C SER A 108 29.54 -7.32 -8.48
N PRO A 109 29.96 -6.12 -8.01
CA PRO A 109 29.02 -5.16 -7.47
C PRO A 109 28.05 -4.76 -8.59
N ALA A 110 26.76 -5.04 -8.40
CA ALA A 110 25.73 -4.62 -9.34
C ALA A 110 25.32 -3.20 -8.97
N ARG A 111 25.39 -2.28 -9.93
CA ARG A 111 24.93 -0.91 -9.76
C ARG A 111 23.41 -0.87 -9.93
N GLN A 112 22.69 -0.25 -8.99
CA GLN A 112 21.26 -0.01 -9.12
C GLN A 112 21.02 1.49 -9.29
N ASP A 113 20.53 1.87 -10.46
CA ASP A 113 20.19 3.26 -10.78
C ASP A 113 18.77 3.57 -10.32
N PHE A 114 18.62 4.70 -9.63
CA PHE A 114 17.34 5.22 -9.18
C PHE A 114 16.98 6.50 -9.95
N PHE A 115 15.69 6.60 -10.28
CA PHE A 115 15.10 7.70 -11.03
C PHE A 115 13.89 8.27 -10.27
N MET A 116 13.52 9.51 -10.56
CA MET A 116 12.30 10.14 -10.07
C MET A 116 11.37 10.45 -11.23
N LEU A 117 10.07 10.29 -10.99
CA LEU A 117 9.04 10.69 -11.94
C LEU A 117 8.78 12.20 -11.87
N ALA A 118 8.70 12.74 -10.66
CA ALA A 118 8.63 14.17 -10.33
C ALA A 118 9.14 14.41 -8.89
N PRO A 119 9.46 15.65 -8.49
CA PRO A 119 9.85 15.95 -7.11
C PRO A 119 8.75 15.54 -6.10
N GLY A 120 9.15 14.95 -4.97
CA GLY A 120 8.23 14.50 -3.92
C GLY A 120 7.47 13.20 -4.24
N THR A 121 7.82 12.53 -5.35
CA THR A 121 7.31 11.20 -5.74
C THR A 121 8.30 10.08 -5.35
N PRO A 122 7.90 8.79 -5.41
CA PRO A 122 8.81 7.69 -5.10
C PRO A 122 10.01 7.65 -6.02
N LEU A 123 11.09 7.04 -5.55
CA LEU A 123 12.18 6.60 -6.42
C LEU A 123 11.75 5.37 -7.24
N TRP A 124 12.28 5.24 -8.44
CA TRP A 124 12.02 4.12 -9.34
C TRP A 124 13.33 3.46 -9.77
N ALA A 125 13.34 2.14 -9.79
CA ALA A 125 14.45 1.37 -10.33
C ALA A 125 13.94 0.15 -11.08
N LEU A 126 14.73 -0.29 -12.05
CA LEU A 126 14.52 -1.53 -12.78
C LEU A 126 15.69 -2.46 -12.49
N ARG A 127 15.42 -3.73 -12.23
CA ARG A 127 16.43 -4.74 -11.99
C ARG A 127 16.11 -6.00 -12.77
N LYS A 128 17.08 -6.44 -13.57
CA LYS A 128 17.00 -7.74 -14.24
C LYS A 128 17.31 -8.86 -13.26
N VAL A 129 16.50 -9.92 -13.28
CA VAL A 129 16.67 -11.15 -12.50
C VAL A 129 16.77 -12.34 -13.44
N ARG A 130 17.66 -13.29 -13.11
CA ARG A 130 17.89 -14.48 -13.97
C ARG A 130 16.75 -15.50 -13.90
N TYR A 131 16.07 -15.58 -12.76
CA TYR A 131 15.05 -16.59 -12.48
C TYR A 131 14.04 -16.07 -11.44
N GLY A 132 12.89 -16.73 -11.36
CA GLY A 132 11.83 -16.43 -10.39
C GLY A 132 10.74 -15.55 -10.97
N LYS A 133 9.65 -15.33 -10.21
CA LYS A 133 8.56 -14.45 -10.64
C LYS A 133 9.04 -13.03 -10.86
N GLU A 134 8.40 -12.32 -11.77
CA GLU A 134 8.62 -10.88 -11.87
C GLU A 134 7.99 -10.16 -10.67
N ILE A 135 8.59 -9.09 -10.17
CA ILE A 135 8.17 -8.49 -8.89
C ILE A 135 8.01 -6.98 -9.03
N VAL A 136 6.86 -6.45 -8.61
CA VAL A 136 6.75 -5.05 -8.19
C VAL A 136 7.04 -5.00 -6.70
N ARG A 137 8.08 -4.28 -6.28
CA ARG A 137 8.37 -4.07 -4.86
C ARG A 137 8.24 -2.61 -4.50
N PHE A 138 7.25 -2.31 -3.66
CA PHE A 138 7.20 -1.05 -2.91
C PHE A 138 8.14 -1.18 -1.70
N THR A 139 9.12 -0.30 -1.56
CA THR A 139 10.04 -0.28 -0.42
C THR A 139 9.85 0.98 0.39
N ILE A 140 9.50 0.84 1.66
CA ILE A 140 9.46 1.93 2.64
C ILE A 140 10.80 1.97 3.38
N TYR A 141 11.54 3.06 3.20
CA TYR A 141 12.72 3.38 3.99
C TYR A 141 12.24 4.00 5.30
N CYS A 142 12.62 3.38 6.41
CA CYS A 142 12.19 3.78 7.74
C CYS A 142 13.34 4.41 8.50
N ARG A 143 13.03 5.34 9.41
CA ARG A 143 14.02 5.77 10.41
C ARG A 143 14.50 4.58 11.24
N TYR A 144 15.70 4.73 11.80
CA TYR A 144 16.32 3.67 12.58
C TYR A 144 15.47 3.28 13.80
N GLU A 145 14.89 4.29 14.46
CA GLU A 145 14.14 4.20 15.71
C GLU A 145 12.73 3.64 15.49
N THR A 146 12.06 4.06 14.41
CA THR A 146 10.64 3.76 14.15
C THR A 146 10.41 2.46 13.37
N TYR A 147 11.47 1.86 12.81
CA TYR A 147 11.36 0.69 11.92
C TYR A 147 10.49 -0.45 12.48
N SER A 148 10.63 -0.78 13.76
CA SER A 148 9.86 -1.88 14.37
C SER A 148 8.37 -1.56 14.42
N ASP A 149 8.03 -0.31 14.71
CA ASP A 149 6.64 0.16 14.81
C ASP A 149 6.02 0.34 13.42
N GLN A 150 6.82 0.77 12.43
CA GLN A 150 6.42 0.79 11.03
C GLN A 150 6.02 -0.61 10.55
N VAL A 151 6.88 -1.62 10.74
CA VAL A 151 6.56 -3.00 10.34
C VAL A 151 5.29 -3.51 11.06
N ARG A 152 5.07 -3.13 12.33
CA ARG A 152 3.86 -3.49 13.08
C ARG A 152 2.61 -2.81 12.53
N LEU A 153 2.68 -1.52 12.19
CA LEU A 153 1.59 -0.77 11.59
C LEU A 153 1.15 -1.38 10.26
N TYR A 154 2.07 -1.58 9.32
CA TYR A 154 1.70 -2.11 8.01
C TYR A 154 1.27 -3.58 8.07
N ARG A 155 1.78 -4.36 9.05
CA ARG A 155 1.23 -5.68 9.37
C ARG A 155 -0.22 -5.60 9.82
N LEU A 156 -0.56 -4.64 10.68
CA LEU A 156 -1.93 -4.41 11.13
C LEU A 156 -2.85 -4.02 9.96
N LEU A 157 -2.39 -3.08 9.11
CA LEU A 157 -3.16 -2.58 7.97
C LEU A 157 -3.44 -3.66 6.92
N LEU A 158 -2.40 -4.42 6.52
CA LEU A 158 -2.51 -5.46 5.50
C LEU A 158 -3.11 -6.76 6.02
N ARG A 159 -3.04 -6.99 7.34
CA ARG A 159 -3.38 -8.28 7.99
C ARG A 159 -2.65 -9.45 7.34
N ARG A 160 -1.36 -9.27 7.06
CA ARG A 160 -0.49 -10.27 6.43
C ARG A 160 0.77 -10.52 7.24
N PRO A 161 1.32 -11.75 7.20
CA PRO A 161 2.62 -12.01 7.79
C PRO A 161 3.70 -11.24 7.03
N PHE A 162 4.66 -10.73 7.78
CA PHE A 162 5.89 -10.16 7.24
C PHE A 162 7.04 -11.13 7.48
N ALA A 163 7.69 -11.55 6.41
CA ALA A 163 8.92 -12.31 6.46
C ALA A 163 10.07 -11.36 6.85
N LYS A 164 10.81 -11.73 7.90
CA LYS A 164 11.99 -10.99 8.34
C LYS A 164 13.22 -11.64 7.72
N ARG A 165 13.94 -10.93 6.85
CA ARG A 165 15.18 -11.43 6.25
C ARG A 165 16.37 -11.21 7.17
N ASN A 166 16.47 -10.01 7.74
CA ASN A 166 17.51 -9.64 8.69
C ASN A 166 16.98 -8.54 9.64
N ARG A 167 17.84 -7.95 10.47
CA ARG A 167 17.45 -6.91 11.44
C ARG A 167 17.02 -5.58 10.78
N HIS A 168 17.40 -5.36 9.53
CA HIS A 168 17.20 -4.12 8.78
C HIS A 168 16.24 -4.25 7.61
N TYR A 169 15.75 -5.46 7.33
CA TYR A 169 14.89 -5.72 6.17
C TYR A 169 13.79 -6.73 6.48
N SER A 170 12.55 -6.34 6.21
CA SER A 170 11.37 -7.20 6.26
C SER A 170 10.50 -6.96 5.03
N PHE A 171 9.75 -7.97 4.61
CA PHE A 171 8.86 -7.84 3.46
C PHE A 171 7.61 -8.69 3.63
N CYS A 172 6.57 -8.34 2.88
CA CYS A 172 5.33 -9.05 2.77
C CYS A 172 4.98 -9.21 1.30
N VAL A 173 4.54 -10.41 0.92
CA VAL A 173 3.92 -10.64 -0.39
C VAL A 173 2.45 -10.24 -0.28
N VAL A 174 2.09 -9.16 -0.95
CA VAL A 174 0.75 -8.57 -0.96
C VAL A 174 -0.16 -9.36 -1.91
N TYR A 175 0.38 -9.71 -3.08
CA TYR A 175 -0.26 -10.49 -4.13
C TYR A 175 0.78 -11.37 -4.83
N SER A 176 0.36 -12.55 -5.29
CA SER A 176 1.20 -13.46 -6.05
C SER A 176 0.31 -14.30 -6.97
N ASN A 177 0.73 -14.44 -8.23
CA ASN A 177 0.19 -15.41 -9.19
C ASN A 177 1.35 -16.20 -9.81
N ASP A 178 1.11 -17.00 -10.85
CA ASP A 178 2.16 -17.87 -11.42
C ASP A 178 3.34 -17.09 -12.04
N HIS A 179 3.10 -15.87 -12.51
CA HIS A 179 4.09 -15.09 -13.27
C HIS A 179 4.69 -13.94 -12.47
N MET A 180 3.91 -13.29 -11.60
CA MET A 180 4.30 -12.07 -10.91
C MET A 180 3.94 -12.05 -9.42
N GLU A 181 4.64 -11.20 -8.67
CA GLU A 181 4.32 -10.85 -7.29
C GLU A 181 4.32 -9.33 -7.06
N ILE A 182 3.49 -8.90 -6.12
CA ILE A 182 3.53 -7.55 -5.58
C ILE A 182 3.99 -7.67 -4.12
N GLN A 183 5.07 -6.96 -3.79
CA GLN A 183 5.70 -7.00 -2.48
C GLN A 183 5.70 -5.61 -1.85
N LEU A 184 5.49 -5.57 -0.54
CA LEU A 184 5.77 -4.41 0.29
C LEU A 184 6.94 -4.75 1.22
N SER A 185 8.03 -4.01 1.12
CA SER A 185 9.23 -4.17 1.93
C SER A 185 9.52 -2.93 2.77
N PHE A 186 10.29 -3.16 3.83
CA PHE A 186 10.74 -2.18 4.79
C PHE A 186 12.25 -2.29 4.90
N LYS A 187 12.97 -1.19 4.64
CA LYS A 187 14.43 -1.09 4.80
C LYS A 187 14.70 -0.09 5.91
N ARG A 188 15.39 -0.52 6.96
CA ARG A 188 15.82 0.37 8.05
C ARG A 188 17.01 1.19 7.59
N SER A 189 16.90 2.51 7.66
CA SER A 189 18.01 3.40 7.38
C SER A 189 19.12 3.28 8.44
N PRO A 190 20.36 3.64 8.09
CA PRO A 190 21.42 3.85 9.07
C PRO A 190 21.03 4.89 10.12
N GLU A 191 21.62 4.78 11.31
CA GLU A 191 21.41 5.76 12.38
C GLU A 191 21.89 7.15 11.94
N GLY A 192 21.07 8.17 12.21
CA GLY A 192 21.33 9.55 11.77
C GLY A 192 21.03 9.85 10.30
N GLN A 193 20.56 8.87 9.51
CA GLN A 193 20.10 9.09 8.13
C GLN A 193 18.59 8.93 8.02
N ASP A 194 17.89 10.05 8.14
CA ASP A 194 16.44 10.04 8.09
C ASP A 194 15.92 10.09 6.65
N PRO A 195 15.06 9.13 6.25
CA PRO A 195 14.37 9.21 4.98
C PRO A 195 13.39 10.40 4.99
N THR A 196 13.28 11.07 3.85
CA THR A 196 12.37 12.21 3.67
C THR A 196 11.02 11.73 3.15
N PRO A 197 9.89 12.08 3.81
CA PRO A 197 8.57 11.73 3.31
C PRO A 197 8.32 12.19 1.87
N THR A 198 7.66 11.34 1.08
CA THR A 198 7.26 11.65 -0.30
C THR A 198 5.99 12.48 -0.28
N GLU A 199 6.15 13.81 -0.17
CA GLU A 199 5.04 14.75 0.06
C GLU A 199 3.92 14.70 -0.98
N CYS A 200 4.24 14.32 -2.21
CA CYS A 200 3.29 14.29 -3.32
C CYS A 200 2.70 12.89 -3.54
N THR A 201 2.95 11.98 -2.59
CA THR A 201 2.58 10.57 -2.69
C THR A 201 1.76 10.11 -1.49
N PHE A 202 0.79 9.25 -1.78
CA PHE A 202 0.02 8.54 -0.78
C PHE A 202 0.13 7.04 -1.06
N MET A 203 0.45 6.27 -0.03
CA MET A 203 0.28 4.82 -0.09
C MET A 203 -1.17 4.49 0.21
N GLU A 204 -1.88 3.98 -0.78
CA GLU A 204 -3.29 3.60 -0.65
C GLU A 204 -3.38 2.11 -0.30
N ILE A 205 -4.04 1.80 0.80
CA ILE A 205 -4.20 0.46 1.35
C ILE A 205 -5.69 0.17 1.50
N ARG A 206 -6.13 -0.95 0.91
CA ARG A 206 -7.50 -1.43 1.08
C ARG A 206 -7.64 -2.16 2.40
N VAL A 207 -8.61 -1.71 3.21
CA VAL A 207 -8.89 -2.26 4.54
C VAL A 207 -10.33 -2.75 4.64
N ARG A 208 -10.59 -3.70 5.54
CA ARG A 208 -11.94 -4.27 5.71
C ARG A 208 -12.90 -3.35 6.48
N ASN A 209 -12.41 -2.70 7.52
CA ASN A 209 -13.22 -1.84 8.40
C ASN A 209 -12.29 -0.84 9.11
N MET A 210 -12.72 0.42 9.19
CA MET A 210 -12.03 1.48 9.93
C MET A 210 -12.22 1.42 11.45
N GLY A 211 -13.39 1.01 11.95
CA GLY A 211 -13.73 1.12 13.38
C GLY A 211 -12.76 0.41 14.32
N GLY A 212 -12.25 -0.76 13.91
CA GLY A 212 -11.22 -1.48 14.68
C GLY A 212 -9.79 -1.01 14.44
N LEU A 213 -9.54 -0.21 13.39
CA LEU A 213 -8.21 0.31 13.06
C LEU A 213 -7.94 1.65 13.74
N ILE A 214 -8.92 2.56 13.76
CA ILE A 214 -8.73 3.95 14.24
C ILE A 214 -7.99 4.04 15.58
N PRO A 215 -8.35 3.26 16.63
CA PRO A 215 -7.67 3.35 17.93
C PRO A 215 -6.22 2.86 17.94
N LEU A 216 -5.80 2.12 16.91
CA LEU A 216 -4.50 1.47 16.81
C LEU A 216 -3.51 2.23 15.90
N LEU A 217 -3.96 3.31 15.26
CA LEU A 217 -3.13 4.08 14.34
C LEU A 217 -2.31 5.13 15.10
N PRO A 218 -1.07 5.41 14.68
CA PRO A 218 -0.21 6.37 15.37
C PRO A 218 -0.69 7.81 15.24
N HIS A 219 -1.46 8.11 14.20
CA HIS A 219 -1.96 9.44 13.90
C HIS A 219 -3.49 9.41 13.69
N PRO A 220 -4.19 10.51 14.06
CA PRO A 220 -5.61 10.64 13.82
C PRO A 220 -5.96 10.45 12.34
N CYS A 221 -7.02 9.70 12.08
CA CYS A 221 -7.57 9.56 10.74
C CYS A 221 -8.51 10.70 10.40
N ARG A 222 -8.35 11.29 9.22
CA ARG A 222 -9.27 12.29 8.66
C ARG A 222 -10.12 11.63 7.58
N PRO A 223 -11.46 11.69 7.65
CA PRO A 223 -12.30 11.22 6.55
C PRO A 223 -12.13 12.13 5.33
N ILE A 224 -11.99 11.53 4.16
CA ILE A 224 -12.07 12.23 2.85
C ILE A 224 -13.46 11.98 2.23
N SER A 225 -13.99 10.77 2.41
CA SER A 225 -15.33 10.33 2.00
C SER A 225 -15.76 9.17 2.88
N ASP A 226 -16.99 8.68 2.71
CA ASP A 226 -17.53 7.55 3.49
C ASP A 226 -16.65 6.29 3.43
N ILE A 227 -15.95 6.10 2.30
CA ILE A 227 -15.13 4.91 2.04
C ILE A 227 -13.62 5.20 2.03
N ARG A 228 -13.19 6.45 2.28
CA ARG A 228 -11.78 6.83 2.12
C ARG A 228 -11.31 7.75 3.23
N TRP A 229 -10.22 7.37 3.87
CA TRP A 229 -9.67 8.03 5.05
C TRP A 229 -8.20 8.29 4.83
N GLN A 230 -7.69 9.38 5.41
CA GLN A 230 -6.29 9.76 5.35
C GLN A 230 -5.67 9.71 6.74
N THR A 231 -4.44 9.19 6.81
CA THR A 231 -3.60 9.25 8.01
C THR A 231 -2.14 9.38 7.60
N LYS A 232 -1.22 9.24 8.55
CA LYS A 232 0.22 9.15 8.34
C LYS A 232 0.78 7.95 9.08
N ASP A 233 1.92 7.45 8.61
CA ASP A 233 2.72 6.49 9.36
C ASP A 233 3.67 7.16 10.36
N TYR A 234 4.48 6.37 11.08
CA TYR A 234 5.38 6.90 12.11
C TYR A 234 6.46 7.84 11.57
N ASP A 235 6.81 7.73 10.29
CA ASP A 235 7.80 8.60 9.66
C ASP A 235 7.18 9.81 8.95
N GLY A 236 5.85 9.91 8.94
CA GLY A 236 5.10 11.01 8.35
C GLY A 236 4.63 10.77 6.92
N ASN A 237 4.82 9.56 6.39
CA ASN A 237 4.37 9.20 5.05
C ASN A 237 2.84 9.17 5.00
N LYS A 238 2.26 9.74 3.95
CA LYS A 238 0.81 9.84 3.83
C LYS A 238 0.23 8.49 3.43
N ILE A 239 -0.76 8.02 4.18
CA ILE A 239 -1.50 6.79 3.90
C ILE A 239 -2.93 7.14 3.58
N LEU A 240 -3.48 6.50 2.55
CA LEU A 240 -4.90 6.47 2.27
C LEU A 240 -5.45 5.08 2.63
N LEU A 241 -6.47 5.05 3.46
CA LEU A 241 -7.18 3.83 3.82
C LEU A 241 -8.50 3.81 3.07
N GLN A 242 -8.65 2.84 2.17
CA GLN A 242 -9.87 2.64 1.42
C GLN A 242 -10.64 1.46 2.01
N VAL A 243 -11.85 1.72 2.51
CA VAL A 243 -12.74 0.65 2.97
C VAL A 243 -13.25 -0.09 1.75
N HIS A 244 -13.08 -1.41 1.72
CA HIS A 244 -13.69 -2.23 0.68
C HIS A 244 -15.20 -2.09 0.80
N GLY A 245 -15.84 -1.43 -0.16
CA GLY A 245 -17.29 -1.35 -0.20
C GLY A 245 -17.83 -2.76 -0.28
N SER A 246 -18.56 -3.19 0.74
CA SER A 246 -19.57 -4.22 0.54
C SER A 246 -20.47 -3.63 -0.55
N LYS A 247 -20.38 -4.11 -1.79
CA LYS A 247 -21.53 -3.99 -2.69
C LYS A 247 -22.59 -4.90 -2.06
N GLU A 248 -23.26 -4.41 -1.02
CA GLU A 248 -24.57 -4.90 -0.68
C GLU A 248 -25.42 -4.56 -1.89
N ILE A 249 -25.61 -5.55 -2.75
CA ILE A 249 -26.72 -5.54 -3.70
C ILE A 249 -27.95 -5.57 -2.81
N THR A 250 -28.41 -4.39 -2.39
CA THR A 250 -29.77 -4.22 -1.91
C THR A 250 -30.63 -4.41 -3.15
N LEU A 251 -30.96 -5.67 -3.44
CA LEU A 251 -32.17 -6.01 -4.18
C LEU A 251 -33.32 -5.48 -3.33
N SER A 252 -33.60 -4.19 -3.50
CA SER A 252 -34.86 -3.60 -3.09
C SER A 252 -35.91 -4.26 -3.98
N SER A 253 -36.56 -5.28 -3.45
CA SER A 253 -37.82 -5.78 -3.97
C SER A 253 -38.80 -4.59 -4.02
N PRO A 254 -39.52 -4.36 -5.12
CA PRO A 254 -40.54 -3.33 -5.16
C PRO A 254 -41.76 -3.86 -4.41
N SER A 255 -41.87 -3.58 -3.13
CA SER A 255 -43.16 -3.65 -2.45
C SER A 255 -43.95 -2.41 -2.83
N SER A 256 -44.72 -2.53 -3.90
CA SER A 256 -45.93 -1.75 -4.11
C SER A 256 -46.84 -1.96 -2.90
N ASP A 257 -47.11 -0.91 -2.14
CA ASP A 257 -48.40 -0.70 -1.47
C ASP A 257 -48.51 0.77 -1.04
N THR A 258 -49.36 1.49 -1.75
CA THR A 258 -49.98 2.76 -1.34
C THR A 258 -50.74 2.62 -0.02
N PRO A 259 -50.75 3.65 0.83
CA PRO A 259 -51.90 3.93 1.67
C PRO A 259 -52.53 5.26 1.28
N SER A 260 -53.81 5.16 0.92
CA SER A 260 -54.78 6.25 0.78
C SER A 260 -54.99 6.98 2.10
N PHE A 261 -55.11 8.30 2.01
CA PHE A 261 -55.55 9.19 3.09
C PHE A 261 -56.99 8.87 3.51
N ALA A 262 -57.22 8.75 4.81
CA ALA A 262 -58.51 9.06 5.43
C ALA A 262 -58.31 9.59 6.86
N THR A 263 -58.91 10.75 7.09
CA THR A 263 -59.04 11.51 8.34
C THR A 263 -59.96 10.84 9.36
N SER A 264 -59.60 10.87 10.66
CA SER A 264 -60.56 11.20 11.73
C SER A 264 -59.87 11.39 13.09
N ASN A 265 -60.28 12.46 13.79
CA ASN A 265 -59.90 12.89 15.13
C ASN A 265 -60.30 11.90 16.25
N GLY A 266 -59.55 11.89 17.36
CA GLY A 266 -60.02 11.30 18.62
C GLY A 266 -58.99 11.17 19.76
N HIS A 267 -58.96 12.17 20.65
CA HIS A 267 -58.77 12.13 22.11
C HIS A 267 -57.95 11.02 22.83
N GLY A 268 -57.00 11.46 23.66
CA GLY A 268 -56.90 11.04 25.07
C GLY A 268 -55.89 9.93 25.44
N PRO A 269 -55.42 9.85 26.71
CA PRO A 269 -53.98 9.73 27.01
C PRO A 269 -53.54 8.41 27.69
N ASP A 270 -52.23 8.37 27.98
CA ASP A 270 -51.56 7.76 29.14
C ASP A 270 -50.86 6.38 29.08
N VAL A 271 -49.59 6.43 29.55
CA VAL A 271 -48.93 5.54 30.54
C VAL A 271 -48.22 4.24 30.09
N TYR A 272 -46.89 4.28 30.34
CA TYR A 272 -45.94 3.22 30.76
C TYR A 272 -45.81 1.89 29.98
N ARG A 273 -44.59 1.57 29.54
CA ARG A 273 -43.69 0.61 30.26
C ARG A 273 -42.31 0.44 29.61
N LYS A 274 -41.29 0.58 30.46
CA LYS A 274 -39.98 -0.08 30.37
C LYS A 274 -40.15 -1.61 30.28
N CYS A 275 -39.30 -2.27 29.51
CA CYS A 275 -38.82 -3.60 29.90
C CYS A 275 -37.35 -3.78 29.46
N CYS A 276 -36.45 -3.83 30.45
CA CYS A 276 -35.13 -4.41 30.32
C CYS A 276 -35.25 -5.93 30.56
N CYS A 277 -34.46 -6.72 29.83
CA CYS A 277 -34.06 -8.05 30.27
C CYS A 277 -32.55 -8.20 30.05
N GLN A 278 -31.83 -8.33 31.17
CA GLN A 278 -30.48 -8.84 31.25
C GLN A 278 -30.50 -10.38 31.23
N SER A 279 -29.30 -10.96 31.37
CA SER A 279 -28.93 -12.31 31.86
C SER A 279 -28.34 -13.21 30.75
N THR A 280 -27.02 -13.30 30.60
CA THR A 280 -26.04 -14.15 31.32
C THR A 280 -26.27 -15.65 31.19
N SER A 281 -25.29 -16.38 30.64
CA SER A 281 -24.74 -17.59 31.28
C SER A 281 -23.40 -18.02 30.66
N HIS A 282 -22.49 -18.39 31.56
CA HIS A 282 -21.17 -18.98 31.38
C HIS A 282 -21.21 -20.44 30.92
N SER A 283 -20.12 -20.92 30.30
CA SER A 283 -19.50 -22.19 30.72
C SER A 283 -18.05 -22.32 30.26
N HIS A 284 -17.18 -22.56 31.23
CA HIS A 284 -15.79 -22.99 31.15
C HIS A 284 -15.66 -24.48 30.79
N THR A 285 -14.59 -24.85 30.06
CA THR A 285 -13.87 -26.13 30.27
C THR A 285 -12.42 -26.03 29.76
N GLN A 286 -11.49 -26.60 30.54
CA GLN A 286 -10.04 -26.62 30.35
C GLN A 286 -9.56 -27.93 29.66
N ASN A 287 -8.60 -27.79 28.72
CA ASN A 287 -7.32 -28.53 28.45
C ASN A 287 -7.21 -30.07 28.63
N PRO A 288 -6.39 -30.81 27.82
CA PRO A 288 -4.91 -30.74 27.91
C PRO A 288 -4.07 -30.95 26.61
N LEU A 289 -2.73 -30.90 26.82
CA LEU A 289 -1.57 -30.78 25.92
C LEU A 289 -1.25 -31.94 24.94
N ARG A 290 -0.33 -31.58 24.02
CA ARG A 290 0.66 -32.35 23.22
C ARG A 290 0.23 -32.76 21.81
N GLN A 291 0.88 -32.16 20.81
CA GLN A 291 1.95 -32.86 20.07
C GLN A 291 2.74 -31.89 19.17
N SER A 292 4.04 -32.13 19.17
CA SER A 292 5.05 -31.64 18.25
C SER A 292 4.66 -31.89 16.79
N SER A 293 4.65 -30.85 15.97
CA SER A 293 4.63 -30.99 14.50
C SER A 293 5.87 -30.32 13.93
N GLN A 294 6.78 -31.18 13.50
CA GLN A 294 8.01 -30.89 12.78
C GLN A 294 7.70 -30.11 11.50
N ILE A 295 8.53 -29.11 11.21
CA ILE A 295 8.53 -28.38 9.94
C ILE A 295 9.10 -29.32 8.86
N PRO A 296 8.42 -29.56 7.74
CA PRO A 296 9.01 -30.33 6.65
C PRO A 296 10.20 -29.59 6.02
N LEU A 297 11.34 -30.28 5.96
CA LEU A 297 12.64 -29.87 5.41
C LEU A 297 12.65 -29.69 3.86
N ALA A 298 11.59 -29.13 3.28
CA ALA A 298 11.49 -28.90 1.83
C ALA A 298 11.38 -27.41 1.43
N LEU A 299 11.55 -26.48 2.38
CA LEU A 299 11.43 -25.02 2.16
C LEU A 299 12.75 -24.26 2.32
N GLN A 300 13.89 -24.95 2.19
CA GLN A 300 15.22 -24.36 2.43
C GLN A 300 16.05 -24.12 1.16
N ARG A 301 15.47 -24.25 -0.03
CA ARG A 301 16.19 -24.03 -1.29
C ARG A 301 15.37 -23.23 -2.29
N GLN A 302 14.95 -22.00 -1.94
CA GLN A 302 14.45 -21.08 -2.98
C GLN A 302 14.36 -19.61 -2.60
N PHE A 303 15.17 -19.07 -1.69
CA PHE A 303 15.19 -17.60 -1.49
C PHE A 303 16.61 -17.09 -1.25
N LYS A 304 17.39 -17.14 -2.34
CA LYS A 304 18.53 -16.25 -2.54
C LYS A 304 18.13 -15.24 -3.61
N VAL A 305 17.16 -14.39 -3.29
CA VAL A 305 16.75 -13.24 -4.10
C VAL A 305 16.92 -12.03 -3.20
N GLU A 306 17.96 -11.24 -3.44
CA GLU A 306 18.34 -10.00 -2.73
C GLU A 306 17.30 -8.88 -2.87
#